data_AF-A0A834X8B0-F1
#
_entry.id   AF-A0A834X8B0-F1
#
_cell.length_a   1.000
_cell.length_b   1.000
_cell.length_c   1.000
_cell.angle_alpha   90.00
_cell.angle_beta   90.00
_cell.angle_gamma   90.00
#
_symmetry.space_group_name_H-M   'P 1'
#
loop_
_entity.id
_entity.type
_entity.pdbx_description
1 polymer ?
#
loop_
_entity_poly.entity_id
_entity_poly.type
_entity_poly.pdbx_seq_one_letter_code
_entity_poly.pdbx_strand_id
1 'polypeptide(L)'
;MERSDLFISATCTLGFISLFKFLIHSLRWIWVMLLRPPKNLKHYGSWAIVTGSTDGIGKAIAFELASKGLNLLLVGRSPQKLEAMMKEIRERHNNNNDDVEVKVVVMDLGSLNGEEIMRRMEEGMEGLDVGVLVNSAGMAGPYFRYFDEDDMEFVDGIIKVNLEGGTRITKAVLPWMMKKKKGVIVNIGSASSGVVPSYPLSSLYASTKA
;
A
#
# COMPACT_ATOMS: atom_id res chain seq x y z
N MET A 1 17.05 -34.22 46.72
CA MET A 1 16.49 -33.66 45.47
C MET A 1 17.43 -34.06 44.37
N GLU A 2 17.06 -35.16 43.71
CA GLU A 2 17.90 -35.88 42.77
C GLU A 2 17.93 -35.12 41.44
N ARG A 3 18.99 -35.27 40.64
CA ARG A 3 19.17 -34.55 39.36
C ARG A 3 17.97 -34.66 38.40
N SER A 4 17.17 -35.71 38.56
CA SER A 4 15.88 -35.94 37.89
C SER A 4 14.86 -34.83 38.16
N ASP A 5 14.67 -34.42 39.42
CA ASP A 5 13.69 -33.39 39.79
C ASP A 5 14.04 -32.04 39.18
N LEU A 6 15.34 -31.69 39.17
CA LEU A 6 15.84 -30.46 38.56
C LEU A 6 15.62 -30.46 37.04
N PHE A 7 15.85 -31.59 36.39
CA PHE A 7 15.66 -31.74 34.95
C PHE A 7 14.17 -31.64 34.55
N ILE A 8 13.28 -32.29 35.30
CA ILE A 8 11.83 -32.22 35.07
C ILE A 8 11.34 -30.78 35.28
N SER A 9 11.78 -30.11 36.36
CA SER A 9 11.41 -28.72 36.63
C SER A 9 11.89 -27.77 35.54
N ALA A 10 13.13 -27.93 35.06
CA ALA A 10 13.69 -27.11 33.99
C ALA A 10 12.94 -27.30 32.66
N THR A 11 12.65 -28.55 32.27
CA THR A 11 11.90 -28.84 31.04
C THR A 11 10.46 -28.35 31.10
N CYS A 12 9.77 -28.51 32.23
CA CYS A 12 8.42 -27.95 32.44
C CYS A 12 8.43 -26.43 32.36
N THR A 13 9.43 -25.77 32.95
CA THR A 13 9.57 -24.31 32.91
C THR A 13 9.79 -23.82 31.47
N LEU A 14 10.65 -24.48 30.70
CA LEU A 14 10.86 -24.16 29.29
C LEU A 14 9.59 -24.38 28.46
N GLY A 15 8.87 -25.48 28.70
CA GLY A 15 7.57 -25.76 28.08
C GLY A 15 6.53 -24.69 28.38
N PHE A 16 6.43 -24.28 29.65
CA PHE A 16 5.53 -23.20 30.08
C PHE A 16 5.87 -21.87 29.42
N ILE A 17 7.15 -21.47 29.39
CA ILE A 17 7.59 -20.24 28.72
C ILE A 17 7.24 -20.28 27.23
N SER A 18 7.46 -21.42 26.57
CA SER A 18 7.14 -21.60 25.14
C SER A 18 5.63 -21.46 24.87
N LEU A 19 4.80 -22.18 25.64
CA LEU A 19 3.34 -22.12 25.52
C LEU A 19 2.81 -20.73 25.83
N PHE A 20 3.34 -20.08 26.87
CA PHE A 20 2.93 -18.74 27.27
C PHE A 20 3.27 -17.70 26.18
N LYS A 21 4.46 -17.79 25.56
CA LYS A 21 4.80 -16.97 24.39
C LYS A 21 3.83 -17.21 23.24
N PHE A 22 3.54 -18.47 22.91
CA PHE A 22 2.59 -18.81 21.86
C PHE A 22 1.19 -18.24 22.14
N LEU A 23 0.73 -18.33 23.39
CA LEU A 23 -0.56 -17.77 23.82
C LEU A 23 -0.58 -16.25 23.66
N ILE A 24 0.45 -15.54 24.14
CA ILE A 24 0.55 -14.08 23.96
C ILE A 24 0.55 -13.71 22.47
N HIS A 25 1.31 -14.43 21.64
CA HIS A 25 1.34 -14.18 20.19
C HIS A 25 -0.04 -14.39 19.55
N SER A 26 -0.73 -15.47 19.94
CA SER A 26 -2.07 -15.81 19.43
C SER A 26 -3.11 -14.78 19.86
N LEU A 27 -3.15 -14.42 21.14
CA LEU A 27 -4.04 -13.38 21.67
C LEU A 27 -3.79 -12.03 21.01
N ARG A 28 -2.51 -11.66 20.82
CA ARG A 28 -2.13 -10.44 20.10
C ARG A 28 -2.60 -10.49 18.65
N TRP A 29 -2.45 -11.63 17.98
CA TRP A 29 -2.91 -11.79 16.61
C TRP A 29 -4.43 -11.66 16.50
N ILE A 30 -5.20 -12.32 17.38
CA ILE A 30 -6.66 -12.19 17.48
C ILE A 30 -7.06 -10.74 17.69
N TRP A 31 -6.41 -10.04 18.64
CA TRP A 31 -6.66 -8.64 18.88
C TRP A 31 -6.43 -7.79 17.64
N VAL A 32 -5.26 -7.94 16.99
CA VAL A 32 -4.89 -7.12 15.82
C VAL A 32 -5.79 -7.39 14.62
N MET A 33 -6.20 -8.64 14.40
CA MET A 33 -6.99 -9.03 13.22
C MET A 33 -8.49 -8.82 13.39
N LEU A 34 -9.04 -8.99 14.60
CA LEU A 34 -10.49 -9.05 14.81
C LEU A 34 -11.06 -7.93 15.69
N LEU A 35 -10.32 -7.48 16.72
CA LEU A 35 -10.89 -6.63 17.78
C LEU A 35 -10.34 -5.20 17.78
N ARG A 36 -9.21 -4.96 17.11
CA ARG A 36 -8.53 -3.66 17.14
C ARG A 36 -9.40 -2.59 16.45
N PRO A 37 -9.72 -1.47 17.14
CA PRO A 37 -10.48 -0.40 16.52
C PRO A 37 -9.70 0.27 15.38
N PRO A 38 -10.40 0.78 14.34
CA PRO A 38 -9.76 1.46 13.22
C PRO A 38 -9.08 2.75 13.70
N LYS A 39 -7.95 3.08 13.06
CA LYS A 39 -7.28 4.37 13.30
C LYS A 39 -8.03 5.49 12.59
N ASN A 40 -8.15 6.65 13.26
CA ASN A 40 -8.61 7.87 12.59
C ASN A 40 -7.49 8.42 11.69
N LEU A 41 -7.59 8.17 10.38
CA LEU A 41 -6.58 8.57 9.40
C LEU A 41 -6.51 10.08 9.18
N LYS A 42 -7.60 10.83 9.44
CA LYS A 42 -7.62 12.30 9.33
C LYS A 42 -6.63 12.97 10.29
N HIS A 43 -6.20 12.27 11.34
CA HIS A 43 -5.13 12.76 12.22
C HIS A 43 -3.81 13.03 11.49
N TYR A 44 -3.53 12.30 10.40
CA TYR A 44 -2.31 12.46 9.62
C TYR A 44 -2.41 13.58 8.59
N GLY A 45 -3.63 13.93 8.16
CA GLY A 45 -3.93 15.01 7.22
C GLY A 45 -5.31 14.82 6.60
N SER A 46 -5.85 15.86 5.99
CA SER A 46 -7.16 15.82 5.32
C SER A 46 -7.14 15.12 3.96
N TRP A 47 -5.98 15.03 3.30
CA TRP A 47 -5.85 14.42 1.96
C TRP A 47 -5.12 13.08 1.98
N ALA A 48 -5.61 12.15 1.15
CA ALA A 48 -4.96 10.90 0.83
C ALA A 48 -4.63 10.80 -0.66
N ILE A 49 -3.45 10.30 -0.96
CA ILE A 49 -3.01 9.98 -2.33
C ILE A 49 -3.18 8.49 -2.55
N VAL A 50 -3.81 8.11 -3.65
CA VAL A 50 -3.96 6.71 -4.05
C VAL A 50 -3.46 6.54 -5.48
N THR A 51 -2.38 5.77 -5.66
CA THR A 51 -1.87 5.41 -6.98
C THR A 51 -2.56 4.14 -7.47
N GLY A 52 -2.80 4.02 -8.79
CA GLY A 52 -3.55 2.88 -9.33
C GLY A 52 -5.01 2.87 -8.86
N SER A 53 -5.60 4.05 -8.65
CA SER A 53 -6.90 4.23 -7.99
C SER A 53 -8.13 3.95 -8.86
N THR A 54 -7.94 3.56 -10.12
CA THR A 54 -9.03 3.42 -11.09
C THR A 54 -9.59 2.01 -11.20
N ASP A 55 -8.94 1.02 -10.58
CA ASP A 55 -9.36 -0.38 -10.62
C ASP A 55 -8.94 -1.15 -9.36
N GLY A 56 -9.50 -2.35 -9.18
CA GLY A 56 -9.11 -3.34 -8.18
C GLY A 56 -8.96 -2.78 -6.75
N ILE A 57 -7.83 -3.13 -6.11
CA ILE A 57 -7.53 -2.78 -4.72
C ILE A 57 -7.44 -1.26 -4.53
N GLY A 58 -6.78 -0.55 -5.45
CA GLY A 58 -6.63 0.90 -5.37
C GLY A 58 -7.98 1.62 -5.42
N LYS A 59 -8.90 1.17 -6.29
CA LYS A 59 -10.28 1.67 -6.37
C LYS A 59 -11.04 1.44 -5.05
N ALA A 60 -10.97 0.23 -4.50
CA ALA A 60 -11.64 -0.08 -3.23
C ALA A 60 -11.09 0.76 -2.06
N ILE A 61 -9.77 0.91 -1.97
CA ILE A 61 -9.13 1.75 -0.94
C ILE A 61 -9.55 3.21 -1.10
N ALA A 62 -9.60 3.75 -2.32
CA ALA A 62 -10.04 5.12 -2.56
C ALA A 62 -11.47 5.36 -2.05
N PHE A 63 -12.42 4.47 -2.34
CA PHE A 63 -13.78 4.57 -1.78
C PHE A 63 -13.80 4.47 -0.26
N GLU A 64 -13.04 3.55 0.32
CA GLU A 64 -13.01 3.39 1.78
C GLU A 64 -12.44 4.65 2.45
N LEU A 65 -11.39 5.25 1.90
CA LEU A 65 -10.82 6.50 2.41
C LEU A 65 -11.81 7.67 2.29
N ALA A 66 -12.51 7.79 1.16
CA ALA A 66 -13.59 8.76 1.00
C ALA A 66 -14.69 8.53 2.05
N SER A 67 -15.11 7.27 2.28
CA SER A 67 -16.12 6.90 3.29
C SER A 67 -15.78 7.36 4.71
N LYS A 68 -14.49 7.58 4.98
CA LYS A 68 -13.96 8.07 6.27
C LYS A 68 -13.74 9.59 6.29
N GLY A 69 -14.15 10.28 5.23
CA GLY A 69 -14.11 11.73 5.07
C GLY A 69 -12.73 12.27 4.73
N LEU A 70 -11.87 11.49 4.07
CA LEU A 70 -10.62 12.02 3.49
C LEU A 70 -10.85 12.50 2.06
N ASN A 71 -10.27 13.66 1.75
CA ASN A 71 -10.14 14.15 0.39
C ASN A 71 -9.13 13.29 -0.38
N LEU A 72 -9.27 13.20 -1.69
CA LEU A 72 -8.49 12.26 -2.51
C LEU A 72 -7.74 12.94 -3.64
N LEU A 73 -6.43 12.67 -3.71
CA LEU A 73 -5.63 12.89 -4.92
C LEU A 73 -5.45 11.54 -5.63
N LEU A 74 -6.21 11.32 -6.70
CA LEU A 74 -6.22 10.07 -7.45
C LEU A 74 -5.13 10.10 -8.53
N VAL A 75 -4.25 9.10 -8.52
CA VAL A 75 -3.15 9.00 -9.48
C VAL A 75 -3.33 7.78 -10.37
N GLY A 76 -3.33 8.00 -11.69
CA GLY A 76 -3.51 6.93 -12.66
C GLY A 76 -3.23 7.36 -14.10
N ARG A 77 -3.17 6.39 -15.01
CA ARG A 77 -2.77 6.59 -16.41
C ARG A 77 -3.91 6.91 -17.39
N SER A 78 -5.15 6.60 -17.03
CA SER A 78 -6.32 6.85 -17.91
C SER A 78 -7.13 8.04 -17.39
N PRO A 79 -7.13 9.18 -18.11
CA PRO A 79 -7.96 10.34 -17.77
C PRO A 79 -9.44 9.98 -17.65
N GLN A 80 -9.97 9.17 -18.57
CA GLN A 80 -11.38 8.80 -18.63
C GLN A 80 -11.79 7.97 -17.41
N LYS A 81 -10.95 7.01 -17.01
CA LYS A 81 -11.22 6.20 -15.80
C LYS A 81 -11.10 7.04 -14.52
N LEU A 82 -10.15 7.98 -14.46
CA LEU A 82 -10.00 8.90 -13.33
C LEU A 82 -11.21 9.83 -13.18
N GLU A 83 -11.69 10.39 -14.29
CA GLU A 83 -12.89 11.23 -14.32
C GLU A 83 -14.13 10.44 -13.87
N ALA A 84 -14.32 9.23 -14.40
CA ALA A 84 -15.41 8.34 -13.98
C ALA A 84 -15.33 8.01 -12.48
N MET A 85 -14.14 7.71 -11.96
CA MET A 85 -13.93 7.44 -10.54
C MET A 85 -14.24 8.67 -9.68
N MET A 86 -13.78 9.86 -10.08
CA MET A 86 -14.07 11.11 -9.38
C MET A 86 -15.59 11.36 -9.30
N LYS A 87 -16.30 11.19 -10.41
CA LYS A 87 -17.76 11.32 -10.45
C LYS A 87 -18.43 10.30 -9.53
N GLU A 88 -18.02 9.04 -9.59
CA GLU A 88 -18.57 7.96 -8.77
C GLU A 88 -18.36 8.21 -7.26
N ILE A 89 -17.19 8.74 -6.86
CA ILE A 89 -16.93 9.12 -5.46
C ILE A 89 -17.86 10.25 -5.02
N ARG A 90 -17.97 11.32 -5.82
CA ARG A 90 -18.82 12.47 -5.50
C ARG A 90 -20.30 12.07 -5.38
N GLU A 91 -20.80 11.25 -6.30
CA GLU A 91 -22.19 10.77 -6.27
C GLU A 91 -22.52 9.96 -5.01
N ARG A 92 -21.59 9.11 -4.54
CA ARG A 92 -21.79 8.32 -3.31
C ARG A 92 -21.74 9.18 -2.05
N HIS A 93 -20.99 10.29 -2.07
CA HIS A 93 -20.74 11.13 -0.91
C HIS A 93 -21.72 12.30 -0.73
N ASN A 94 -22.25 12.84 -1.83
CA ASN A 94 -23.25 13.91 -1.79
C ASN A 94 -24.51 13.52 -0.99
N ASN A 95 -24.80 12.22 -0.86
CA ASN A 95 -25.95 11.73 -0.09
C ASN A 95 -25.75 11.77 1.44
N ASN A 96 -24.51 11.96 1.92
CA ASN A 96 -24.15 11.79 3.32
C ASN A 96 -23.73 13.10 4.03
N ASN A 97 -23.92 14.27 3.40
CA ASN A 97 -23.54 15.61 3.94
C ASN A 97 -22.04 15.78 4.29
N ASP A 98 -21.16 14.90 3.79
CA ASP A 98 -19.71 15.05 3.88
C ASP A 98 -19.15 15.41 2.49
N ASP A 99 -18.76 16.67 2.30
CA ASP A 99 -18.11 17.13 1.07
C ASP A 99 -16.68 16.60 1.00
N VAL A 100 -16.50 15.51 0.25
CA VAL A 100 -15.18 14.96 -0.09
C VAL A 100 -14.68 15.60 -1.37
N GLU A 101 -13.56 16.32 -1.27
CA GLU A 101 -12.87 16.84 -2.44
C GLU A 101 -12.07 15.75 -3.14
N VAL A 102 -12.11 15.76 -4.47
CA VAL A 102 -11.36 14.82 -5.31
C VAL A 102 -10.62 15.62 -6.38
N LYS A 103 -9.30 15.41 -6.44
CA LYS A 103 -8.37 15.89 -7.46
C LYS A 103 -7.73 14.69 -8.16
N VAL A 104 -7.23 14.90 -9.37
CA VAL A 104 -6.62 13.84 -10.18
C VAL A 104 -5.26 14.27 -10.69
N VAL A 105 -4.32 13.33 -10.76
CA VAL A 105 -3.06 13.50 -11.49
C VAL A 105 -2.94 12.39 -12.52
N VAL A 106 -2.94 12.77 -13.79
CA VAL A 106 -2.77 11.83 -14.88
C VAL A 106 -1.28 11.58 -15.09
N MET A 107 -0.84 10.36 -14.82
CA MET A 107 0.53 9.92 -15.10
C MET A 107 0.59 8.42 -15.38
N ASP A 108 1.38 8.04 -16.37
CA ASP A 108 1.76 6.65 -16.60
C ASP A 108 3.16 6.41 -16.06
N LEU A 109 3.25 5.67 -14.96
CA LEU A 109 4.51 5.43 -14.26
C LEU A 109 5.51 4.62 -15.09
N GLY A 110 5.04 3.86 -16.09
CA GLY A 110 5.92 3.10 -16.98
C GLY A 110 6.61 3.96 -18.05
N SER A 111 6.00 5.09 -18.41
CA SER A 111 6.48 5.95 -19.50
C SER A 111 7.26 7.18 -19.05
N LEU A 112 7.16 7.54 -17.77
CA LEU A 112 7.78 8.75 -17.23
C LEU A 112 9.11 8.44 -16.53
N ASN A 113 10.04 9.38 -16.57
CA ASN A 113 11.24 9.31 -15.75
C ASN A 113 10.94 9.76 -14.31
N GLY A 114 11.87 9.48 -13.40
CA GLY A 114 11.69 9.77 -11.98
C GLY A 114 11.53 11.26 -11.65
N GLU A 115 12.19 12.16 -12.37
CA GLU A 115 12.10 13.61 -12.14
C GLU A 115 10.71 14.14 -12.51
N GLU A 116 10.18 13.70 -13.65
CA GLU A 116 8.85 14.07 -14.12
C GLU A 116 7.74 13.52 -13.21
N ILE A 117 7.91 12.31 -12.67
CA ILE A 117 6.98 11.76 -11.65
C ILE A 117 6.98 12.66 -10.41
N MET A 118 8.15 13.04 -9.90
CA MET A 118 8.25 13.89 -8.71
C MET A 118 7.64 15.27 -8.95
N ARG A 119 7.95 15.91 -10.09
CA ARG A 119 7.41 17.21 -10.47
C ARG A 119 5.89 17.21 -10.54
N ARG A 120 5.27 16.24 -11.23
CA ARG A 120 3.81 16.13 -11.31
C ARG A 120 3.15 15.89 -9.96
N MET A 121 3.82 15.16 -9.07
CA MET A 121 3.32 14.97 -7.71
C MET A 121 3.38 16.28 -6.92
N GLU A 122 4.50 17.00 -6.98
CA GLU A 122 4.65 18.29 -6.30
C GLU A 122 3.58 19.30 -6.74
N GLU A 123 3.35 19.42 -8.06
CA GLU A 123 2.30 20.26 -8.65
C GLU A 123 0.90 19.79 -8.21
N GLY A 124 0.61 18.48 -8.35
CA GLY A 124 -0.70 17.92 -8.03
C GLY A 124 -1.07 17.98 -6.55
N MET A 125 -0.07 18.04 -5.68
CA MET A 125 -0.31 18.17 -4.25
C MET A 125 -0.40 19.64 -3.80
N GLU A 126 -0.09 20.65 -4.63
CA GLU A 126 0.02 22.04 -4.18
C GLU A 126 -1.20 22.51 -3.36
N GLY A 127 -0.93 23.07 -2.18
CA GLY A 127 -1.95 23.51 -1.23
C GLY A 127 -2.68 22.41 -0.46
N LEU A 128 -2.33 21.13 -0.64
CA LEU A 128 -2.98 20.00 0.02
C LEU A 128 -2.31 19.61 1.33
N ASP A 129 -3.11 19.34 2.35
CA ASP A 129 -2.65 18.73 3.61
C ASP A 129 -2.58 17.19 3.48
N VAL A 130 -1.59 16.71 2.73
CA VAL A 130 -1.40 15.28 2.43
C VAL A 130 -0.95 14.51 3.67
N GLY A 131 -1.79 13.61 4.16
CA GLY A 131 -1.52 12.79 5.35
C GLY A 131 -1.33 11.30 5.08
N VAL A 132 -1.89 10.79 3.99
CA VAL A 132 -1.87 9.36 3.65
C VAL A 132 -1.37 9.20 2.22
N LEU A 133 -0.42 8.28 2.01
CA LEU A 133 -0.02 7.82 0.68
C LEU A 133 -0.26 6.32 0.59
N VAL A 134 -1.01 5.89 -0.43
CA VAL A 134 -1.19 4.48 -0.78
C VAL A 134 -0.56 4.23 -2.15
N ASN A 135 0.58 3.55 -2.14
CA ASN A 135 1.24 3.06 -3.34
C ASN A 135 0.57 1.74 -3.76
N SER A 136 -0.52 1.83 -4.53
CA SER A 136 -1.27 0.68 -5.04
C SER A 136 -1.11 0.46 -6.54
N ALA A 137 -0.49 1.38 -7.27
CA ALA A 137 -0.13 1.16 -8.66
C ALA A 137 0.82 -0.04 -8.77
N GLY A 138 0.51 -0.94 -9.70
CA GLY A 138 1.33 -2.10 -9.98
C GLY A 138 0.85 -2.80 -11.24
N MET A 139 1.73 -3.58 -11.84
CA MET A 139 1.42 -4.46 -12.96
C MET A 139 2.04 -5.85 -12.73
N ALA A 140 1.45 -6.84 -13.40
CA ALA A 140 1.94 -8.20 -13.48
C ALA A 140 1.95 -8.65 -14.94
N GLY A 141 2.65 -9.75 -15.22
CA GLY A 141 2.62 -10.37 -16.54
C GLY A 141 1.23 -10.93 -16.87
N PRO A 142 0.89 -11.08 -18.17
CA PRO A 142 -0.41 -11.56 -18.59
C PRO A 142 -0.68 -13.02 -18.21
N TYR A 143 0.38 -13.82 -18.07
CA TYR A 143 0.34 -15.23 -17.66
C TYR A 143 1.70 -15.65 -17.09
N PHE A 144 1.71 -16.81 -16.42
CA PHE A 144 2.93 -17.44 -15.92
C PHE A 144 3.78 -17.93 -17.10
N ARG A 145 5.04 -17.49 -17.17
CA ARG A 145 5.95 -17.81 -18.28
C ARG A 145 7.41 -17.85 -17.84
N TYR A 146 8.28 -18.40 -18.67
CA TYR A 146 9.71 -18.40 -18.39
C TYR A 146 10.29 -16.99 -18.57
N PHE A 147 11.33 -16.67 -17.81
CA PHE A 147 11.90 -15.32 -17.84
C PHE A 147 12.58 -14.99 -19.18
N ASP A 148 13.12 -15.98 -19.89
CA ASP A 148 13.69 -15.81 -21.24
C ASP A 148 12.63 -15.52 -22.31
N GLU A 149 11.34 -15.68 -21.99
CA GLU A 149 10.21 -15.31 -22.85
C GLU A 149 9.72 -13.87 -22.60
N ASP A 150 10.25 -13.18 -21.58
CA ASP A 150 9.95 -11.77 -21.32
C ASP A 150 10.81 -10.87 -22.23
N ASP A 151 10.16 -10.01 -23.01
CA ASP A 151 10.86 -8.96 -23.76
C ASP A 151 11.33 -7.82 -22.83
N MET A 152 12.40 -7.13 -23.23
CA MET A 152 13.00 -6.08 -22.39
C MET A 152 12.08 -4.88 -22.16
N GLU A 153 11.12 -4.61 -23.05
CA GLU A 153 10.16 -3.52 -22.86
C GLU A 153 9.22 -3.82 -21.69
N PHE A 154 8.71 -5.06 -21.61
CA PHE A 154 7.96 -5.54 -20.46
C PHE A 154 8.81 -5.55 -19.18
N VAL A 155 10.06 -6.01 -19.26
CA VAL A 155 10.98 -6.06 -18.11
C VAL A 155 11.22 -4.67 -17.52
N ASP A 156 11.55 -3.69 -18.36
CA ASP A 156 11.75 -2.32 -17.92
C ASP A 156 10.45 -1.70 -17.41
N GLY A 157 9.33 -1.99 -18.07
CA GLY A 157 8.01 -1.49 -17.69
C GLY A 157 7.58 -1.92 -16.29
N ILE A 158 7.70 -3.22 -15.97
CA ILE A 158 7.29 -3.74 -14.66
C ILE A 158 8.20 -3.23 -13.54
N ILE A 159 9.51 -3.09 -13.78
CA ILE A 159 10.45 -2.50 -12.81
C ILE A 159 10.09 -1.04 -12.56
N LYS A 160 9.87 -0.25 -13.61
CA LYS A 160 9.49 1.16 -13.48
C LYS A 160 8.19 1.33 -12.71
N VAL A 161 7.15 0.57 -13.03
CA VAL A 161 5.84 0.72 -12.38
C VAL A 161 5.88 0.23 -10.93
N ASN A 162 6.39 -0.98 -10.68
CA ASN A 162 6.27 -1.63 -9.37
C ASN A 162 7.29 -1.13 -8.35
N LEU A 163 8.50 -0.75 -8.79
CA LEU A 163 9.59 -0.31 -7.91
C LEU A 163 9.81 1.19 -8.00
N GLU A 164 10.15 1.71 -9.18
CA GLU A 164 10.57 3.10 -9.31
C GLU A 164 9.42 4.07 -9.02
N GLY A 165 8.24 3.84 -9.59
CA GLY A 165 7.09 4.73 -9.48
C GLY A 165 6.69 5.00 -8.02
N GLY A 166 6.47 3.93 -7.25
CA GLY A 166 6.18 4.05 -5.81
C GLY A 166 7.31 4.71 -5.02
N THR A 167 8.57 4.43 -5.36
CA THR A 167 9.75 5.03 -4.74
C THR A 167 9.83 6.54 -5.00
N ARG A 168 9.62 6.97 -6.24
CA ARG A 168 9.68 8.37 -6.67
C ARG A 168 8.53 9.18 -6.09
N ILE A 169 7.30 8.65 -6.12
CA ILE A 169 6.15 9.29 -5.48
C ILE A 169 6.39 9.42 -3.98
N THR A 170 6.88 8.38 -3.32
CA THR A 170 7.21 8.44 -1.90
C THR A 170 8.25 9.52 -1.62
N LYS A 171 9.29 9.62 -2.46
CA LYS A 171 10.33 10.66 -2.34
C LYS A 171 9.77 12.07 -2.49
N ALA A 172 8.81 12.29 -3.39
CA ALA A 172 8.13 13.57 -3.59
C ALA A 172 7.22 13.96 -2.41
N VAL A 173 6.51 12.99 -1.83
CA VAL A 173 5.55 13.21 -0.74
C VAL A 173 6.24 13.41 0.61
N LEU A 174 7.39 12.77 0.82
CA LEU A 174 8.07 12.70 2.12
C LEU A 174 8.39 14.08 2.75
N PRO A 175 8.92 15.08 2.02
CA PRO A 175 9.22 16.40 2.61
C PRO A 175 7.99 17.06 3.26
N TRP A 176 6.79 16.84 2.70
CA TRP A 176 5.55 17.43 3.20
C TRP A 176 5.09 16.78 4.49
N MET A 177 5.14 15.45 4.55
CA MET A 177 4.84 14.68 5.76
C MET A 177 5.86 14.99 6.87
N MET A 178 7.15 15.11 6.52
CA MET A 178 8.21 15.45 7.47
C MET A 178 8.04 16.85 8.04
N LYS A 179 7.67 17.86 7.23
CA LYS A 179 7.45 19.24 7.68
C LYS A 179 6.44 19.33 8.82
N LYS A 180 5.34 18.57 8.74
CA LYS A 180 4.33 18.49 9.82
C LYS A 180 4.54 17.35 10.82
N LYS A 181 5.61 16.55 10.68
CA LYS A 181 5.95 15.39 11.50
C LYS A 181 4.82 14.36 11.62
N LYS A 182 3.98 14.26 10.59
CA LYS A 182 2.81 13.38 10.54
C LYS A 182 2.61 12.89 9.11
N GLY A 183 2.40 11.59 8.99
CA GLY A 183 2.10 10.95 7.71
C GLY A 183 2.08 9.45 7.87
N VAL A 184 1.39 8.78 6.96
CA VAL A 184 1.42 7.32 6.83
C VAL A 184 1.56 6.96 5.36
N ILE A 185 2.46 6.02 5.08
CA ILE A 185 2.70 5.48 3.74
C ILE A 185 2.36 3.99 3.80
N VAL A 186 1.53 3.55 2.87
CA VAL A 186 1.09 2.17 2.72
C VAL A 186 1.54 1.69 1.34
N ASN A 187 2.38 0.66 1.30
CA ASN A 187 2.81 0.02 0.06
C ASN A 187 2.03 -1.28 -0.13
N ILE A 188 1.40 -1.44 -1.30
CA ILE A 188 0.72 -2.69 -1.64
C ILE A 188 1.76 -3.70 -2.16
N GLY A 189 2.17 -4.58 -1.23
CA GLY A 189 3.06 -5.71 -1.51
C GLY A 189 2.32 -6.92 -2.09
N SER A 190 2.96 -8.09 -2.03
CA SER A 190 2.41 -9.35 -2.52
C SER A 190 2.80 -10.50 -1.59
N ALA A 191 1.97 -11.55 -1.50
CA ALA A 191 2.34 -12.77 -0.80
C ALA A 191 3.58 -13.45 -1.40
N SER A 192 3.89 -13.15 -2.67
CA SER A 192 5.07 -13.67 -3.38
C SER A 192 6.42 -13.22 -2.79
N SER A 193 6.45 -12.17 -1.96
CA SER A 193 7.71 -11.68 -1.36
C SER A 193 7.98 -12.13 0.08
N GLY A 194 6.94 -12.49 0.83
CA GLY A 194 7.10 -12.74 2.28
C GLY A 194 6.39 -13.98 2.82
N VAL A 195 5.53 -14.63 2.03
CA VAL A 195 4.72 -15.77 2.49
C VAL A 195 5.06 -17.04 1.74
N VAL A 196 5.24 -16.95 0.42
CA VAL A 196 5.51 -18.11 -0.42
C VAL A 196 7.01 -18.20 -0.70
N PRO A 197 7.68 -19.33 -0.41
CA PRO A 197 9.14 -19.46 -0.54
C PRO A 197 9.63 -19.46 -1.99
N SER A 198 8.74 -19.70 -2.96
CA SER A 198 9.06 -19.68 -4.40
C SER A 198 7.83 -19.29 -5.21
N TYR A 199 8.04 -18.48 -6.25
CA TYR A 199 7.00 -18.05 -7.20
C TYR A 199 7.46 -18.38 -8.63
N PRO A 200 7.44 -19.67 -9.02
CA PRO A 200 7.92 -20.11 -10.33
C PRO A 200 7.13 -19.45 -11.46
N LEU A 201 7.78 -19.21 -12.59
CA LEU A 201 7.17 -18.61 -13.80
C LEU A 201 6.61 -17.19 -13.58
N SER A 202 7.04 -16.52 -12.50
CA SER A 202 6.71 -15.14 -12.16
C SER A 202 7.82 -14.49 -11.35
N SER A 203 9.07 -14.90 -11.63
CA SER A 203 10.27 -14.45 -10.92
C SER A 203 10.41 -12.94 -10.94
N LEU A 204 10.24 -12.32 -12.11
CA LEU A 204 10.35 -10.87 -12.27
C LEU A 204 9.34 -10.11 -11.42
N TYR A 205 8.06 -10.48 -11.48
CA TYR A 205 7.03 -9.87 -10.63
C TYR A 205 7.37 -10.04 -9.15
N ALA A 206 7.72 -11.25 -8.72
CA ALA A 206 8.08 -11.54 -7.34
C ALA A 206 9.28 -10.69 -6.88
N SER A 207 10.30 -10.53 -7.71
CA SER A 207 11.45 -9.66 -7.44
C SER A 207 11.05 -8.20 -7.28
N THR A 208 10.11 -7.68 -8.08
CA THR A 208 9.61 -6.30 -7.92
C THR A 208 8.74 -6.06 -6.69
N LYS A 209 8.33 -7.12 -5.99
CA LYS A 209 7.51 -7.04 -4.77
C LYS A 209 8.29 -7.43 -3.50
N ALA A 210 9.53 -7.88 -3.66
CA ALA A 210 10.46 -8.28 -2.60
C ALA A 210 10.89 -7.12 -1.71
#